data_AF-A0A7S2NVT5-F1
#
_entry.id   AF-A0A7S2NVT5-F1
#
_cell.length_a   1.000
_cell.length_b   1.000
_cell.length_c   1.000
_cell.angle_alpha   90.00
_cell.angle_beta   90.00
_cell.angle_gamma   90.00
#
_symmetry.space_group_name_H-M   'P 1'
#
loop_
_entity.id
_entity.type
_entity.pdbx_description
1 polymer ?
#
loop_
_entity_poly.entity_id
_entity_poly.type
_entity_poly.pdbx_seq_one_letter_code
_entity_poly.pdbx_strand_id
1 'polypeptide(L)'
;YARVWCVYEAFLAYSESKVILTASPPVPGLARNVACACLTNLASASATLIICVFVLGDAGVSLAEEVGFVLLLVSFGLLVVAWSIRPSAVTLVIECASLVGSGIVLGMSGYLLSLPSQNLEKHQLPQFVLLLCEALALCASSVVAEADRLQVTQAQADALQLHNGYTGSIRDAASSVPEDKDTIMEEIATSGVEEDVAYAIDVLLVAGASTPAMRRMMLRTGLVEQAAYTKVSFAVFVWVTWVALAVCRVFQHVDMLTDWCAESLGRCRGGVALEALADPNTYLAAWIILAALTWLLIWLADPNTY
;
A
#
# COMPACT_ATOMS: atom_id res chain seq x y z
N TYR A 1 -5.80 16.29 24.10
CA TYR A 1 -7.03 16.23 24.91
C TYR A 1 -7.07 17.23 26.07
N ALA A 2 -6.36 18.37 25.95
CA ALA A 2 -6.32 19.40 26.99
C ALA A 2 -7.56 20.31 27.07
N ARG A 3 -8.59 20.08 26.25
CA ARG A 3 -9.82 20.89 26.20
C ARG A 3 -11.02 20.04 26.61
N VAL A 4 -11.89 20.59 27.46
CA VAL A 4 -13.03 19.85 28.02
C VAL A 4 -13.99 19.35 26.95
N TRP A 5 -14.17 20.10 25.87
CA TRP A 5 -15.04 19.70 24.76
C TRP A 5 -14.56 18.41 24.08
N CYS A 6 -13.24 18.24 23.88
CA CYS A 6 -12.70 17.01 23.30
C CYS A 6 -12.94 15.80 24.22
N VAL A 7 -12.85 16.00 25.55
CA VAL A 7 -13.19 14.95 26.53
C VAL A 7 -14.66 14.57 26.41
N TYR A 8 -15.55 15.56 26.31
CA TYR A 8 -16.99 15.32 26.18
C TYR A 8 -17.33 14.58 24.88
N GLU A 9 -16.73 14.94 23.75
CA GLU A 9 -16.88 14.21 22.49
C GLU A 9 -16.44 12.74 22.61
N ALA A 10 -15.34 12.48 23.32
CA ALA A 10 -14.89 11.12 23.60
C ALA A 10 -15.87 10.37 24.52
N PHE A 11 -16.46 11.03 25.51
CA PHE A 11 -17.51 10.47 26.36
C PHE A 11 -18.77 10.09 25.56
N LEU A 12 -19.26 10.99 24.71
CA LEU A 12 -20.41 10.72 23.84
C LEU A 12 -20.12 9.56 22.88
N ALA A 13 -18.95 9.56 22.24
CA ALA A 13 -18.56 8.47 21.35
C ALA A 13 -18.36 7.14 22.09
N TYR A 14 -17.82 7.16 23.32
CA TYR A 14 -17.69 5.96 24.14
C TYR A 14 -19.06 5.39 24.51
N SER A 15 -19.94 6.22 25.08
CA SER A 15 -21.27 5.82 25.56
C SER A 15 -22.16 5.27 24.43
N GLU A 16 -22.01 5.81 23.22
CA GLU A 16 -22.72 5.32 22.03
C GLU A 16 -21.98 4.21 21.28
N SER A 17 -20.87 3.69 21.81
CA SER A 17 -20.03 2.67 21.16
C SER A 17 -19.54 3.06 19.74
N LYS A 18 -19.36 4.36 19.49
CA LYS A 18 -18.84 4.90 18.24
C LYS A 18 -17.32 4.79 18.15
N VAL A 19 -16.82 4.90 16.93
CA VAL A 19 -15.39 5.02 16.62
C VAL A 19 -14.95 6.46 16.88
N ILE A 20 -13.80 6.63 17.54
CA ILE A 20 -13.15 7.93 17.69
C ILE A 20 -11.93 7.95 16.77
N LEU A 21 -11.87 8.93 15.87
CA LEU A 21 -10.75 9.16 14.96
C LEU A 21 -10.10 10.50 15.26
N THR A 22 -8.79 10.56 15.15
CA THR A 22 -8.05 11.82 15.18
C THR A 22 -8.12 12.46 13.80
N ALA A 23 -8.72 13.65 13.69
CA ALA A 23 -8.64 14.44 12.47
C ALA A 23 -7.18 14.83 12.22
N SER A 24 -6.67 14.60 11.00
CA SER A 24 -5.30 14.94 10.61
C SER A 24 -5.32 16.04 9.53
N PRO A 25 -4.49 17.08 9.65
CA PRO A 25 -4.34 18.07 8.60
C PRO A 25 -3.69 17.45 7.34
N PRO A 26 -3.84 18.10 6.16
CA PRO A 26 -3.11 17.68 4.97
C PRO A 26 -1.60 17.62 5.23
N VAL A 27 -0.97 16.51 4.82
CA VAL A 27 0.46 16.28 5.04
C VAL A 27 1.29 17.31 4.24
N PRO A 28 2.12 18.14 4.90
CA PRO A 28 2.85 19.20 4.23
C PRO A 28 3.86 18.65 3.23
N GLY A 29 3.80 19.15 1.99
CA GLY A 29 4.73 18.76 0.93
C GLY A 29 4.52 17.37 0.34
N LEU A 30 3.43 16.67 0.68
CA LEU A 30 3.11 15.32 0.18
C LEU A 30 3.24 15.23 -1.35
N ALA A 31 2.53 16.08 -2.08
CA ALA A 31 2.54 16.08 -3.54
C ALA A 31 3.95 16.29 -4.13
N ARG A 32 4.76 17.17 -3.51
CA ARG A 32 6.13 17.44 -3.95
C ARG A 32 7.05 16.24 -3.74
N ASN A 33 6.97 15.58 -2.58
CA ASN A 33 7.79 14.42 -2.28
C ASN A 33 7.40 13.21 -3.13
N VAL A 34 6.10 12.97 -3.31
CA VAL A 34 5.59 11.93 -4.22
C VAL A 34 6.02 12.20 -5.67
N ALA A 35 5.94 13.45 -6.14
CA ALA A 35 6.44 13.80 -7.47
C ALA A 35 7.95 13.57 -7.60
N CYS A 36 8.74 13.90 -6.57
CA CYS A 36 10.18 13.62 -6.53
C CYS A 36 10.48 12.11 -6.59
N ALA A 37 9.72 11.31 -5.84
CA ALA A 37 9.79 9.86 -5.87
C ALA A 37 9.49 9.31 -7.28
N CYS A 38 8.41 9.79 -7.93
CA CYS A 38 8.10 9.43 -9.32
C CYS A 38 9.23 9.80 -10.29
N LEU A 39 9.77 11.03 -10.19
CA LEU A 39 10.87 11.48 -11.05
C LEU A 39 12.14 10.67 -10.85
N THR A 40 12.43 10.25 -9.62
CA THR A 40 13.60 9.43 -9.30
C THR A 40 13.47 8.04 -9.93
N ASN A 41 12.29 7.42 -9.85
CA ASN A 41 11.99 6.15 -10.54
C ASN A 41 12.13 6.28 -12.06
N LEU A 42 11.57 7.34 -12.64
CA LEU A 42 11.64 7.58 -14.07
C LEU A 42 13.09 7.81 -14.54
N ALA A 43 13.87 8.57 -13.77
CA ALA A 43 15.27 8.84 -14.07
C ALA A 43 16.13 7.57 -14.01
N SER A 44 15.97 6.73 -12.97
CA SER A 44 16.72 5.47 -12.89
C SER A 44 16.31 4.48 -13.99
N ALA A 45 15.01 4.33 -14.27
CA ALA A 45 14.53 3.49 -15.36
C ALA A 45 15.06 3.93 -16.73
N SER A 46 15.03 5.24 -17.01
CA SER A 46 15.55 5.79 -18.27
C SER A 46 17.05 5.60 -18.40
N ALA A 47 17.81 5.86 -17.34
CA ALA A 47 19.26 5.66 -17.33
C ALA A 47 19.63 4.19 -17.57
N THR A 48 18.96 3.26 -16.89
CA THR A 48 19.19 1.82 -17.08
C THR A 48 18.81 1.36 -18.47
N LEU A 49 17.68 1.78 -19.01
CA LEU A 49 17.28 1.44 -20.37
C LEU A 49 18.33 1.90 -21.40
N ILE A 50 18.82 3.13 -21.28
CA ILE A 50 19.90 3.67 -22.13
C ILE A 50 21.16 2.81 -21.99
N ILE A 51 21.58 2.50 -20.77
CA ILE A 51 22.77 1.66 -20.53
C ILE A 51 22.59 0.27 -21.18
N CYS A 52 21.45 -0.38 -20.98
CA CYS A 52 21.19 -1.69 -21.57
C CYS A 52 21.22 -1.65 -23.09
N VAL A 53 20.55 -0.67 -23.71
CA VAL A 53 20.49 -0.53 -25.17
C VAL A 53 21.88 -0.29 -25.78
N PHE A 54 22.70 0.58 -25.17
CA PHE A 54 23.98 0.97 -25.77
C PHE A 54 25.18 0.11 -25.35
N VAL A 55 25.15 -0.49 -24.16
CA VAL A 55 26.31 -1.22 -23.61
C VAL A 55 26.15 -2.73 -23.76
N LEU A 56 24.96 -3.27 -23.49
CA LEU A 56 24.76 -4.71 -23.44
C LEU A 56 24.55 -5.30 -24.84
N GLY A 57 23.77 -4.64 -25.70
CA GLY A 57 23.41 -5.13 -27.02
C GLY A 57 22.87 -6.58 -27.01
N ASP A 58 22.89 -7.24 -28.16
CA ASP A 58 22.30 -8.60 -28.28
C ASP A 58 23.01 -9.66 -27.39
N ALA A 59 24.27 -9.44 -27.01
CA ALA A 59 25.03 -10.39 -26.19
C ALA A 59 24.65 -10.36 -24.69
N GLY A 60 23.98 -9.30 -24.23
CA GLY A 60 23.72 -9.09 -22.80
C GLY A 60 22.34 -9.51 -22.31
N VAL A 61 21.53 -10.21 -23.11
CA VAL A 61 20.14 -10.59 -22.74
C VAL A 61 20.11 -11.47 -21.48
N SER A 62 20.89 -12.57 -21.47
CA SER A 62 20.97 -13.48 -20.33
C SER A 62 21.48 -12.79 -19.06
N LEU A 63 22.46 -11.89 -19.19
CA LEU A 63 22.95 -11.11 -18.06
C LEU A 63 21.90 -10.13 -17.53
N ALA A 64 21.17 -9.45 -18.42
CA ALA A 64 20.12 -8.51 -18.04
C ALA A 64 18.96 -9.21 -17.31
N GLU A 65 18.62 -10.44 -17.72
CA GLU A 65 17.61 -11.25 -17.05
C GLU A 65 18.03 -11.65 -15.63
N GLU A 66 19.23 -12.23 -15.46
CA GLU A 66 19.73 -12.65 -14.15
C GLU A 66 19.89 -11.46 -13.20
N VAL A 67 20.50 -10.37 -13.67
CA VAL A 67 20.71 -9.15 -12.88
C VAL A 67 19.37 -8.50 -12.54
N GLY A 68 18.44 -8.44 -13.49
CA GLY A 68 17.10 -7.91 -13.28
C GLY A 68 16.34 -8.66 -12.18
N PHE A 69 16.41 -9.99 -12.19
CA PHE A 69 15.77 -10.82 -11.16
C PHE A 69 16.39 -10.63 -9.78
N VAL A 70 17.72 -10.57 -9.67
CA VAL A 70 18.39 -10.32 -8.39
C VAL A 70 18.01 -8.94 -7.84
N LEU A 71 18.01 -7.91 -8.70
CA LEU A 71 17.62 -6.56 -8.30
C LEU A 71 16.14 -6.46 -7.91
N LEU A 72 15.25 -7.24 -8.55
CA LEU A 72 13.84 -7.36 -8.17
C LEU A 72 13.72 -7.87 -6.73
N LEU A 73 14.39 -8.98 -6.40
CA LEU A 73 14.37 -9.58 -5.07
C LEU A 73 14.96 -8.65 -4.01
N VAL A 74 16.07 -7.96 -4.31
CA VAL A 74 16.68 -6.99 -3.40
C VAL A 74 15.74 -5.81 -3.17
N SER A 75 15.15 -5.25 -4.22
CA SER A 75 14.25 -4.10 -4.13
C SER A 75 12.98 -4.43 -3.33
N PHE A 76 12.43 -5.62 -3.54
CA PHE A 76 11.32 -6.15 -2.75
C PHE A 76 11.72 -6.35 -1.29
N GLY A 77 12.87 -6.97 -1.01
CA GLY A 77 13.36 -7.16 0.35
C GLY A 77 13.54 -5.84 1.09
N LEU A 78 14.11 -4.82 0.44
CA LEU A 78 14.22 -3.47 1.00
C LEU A 78 12.86 -2.86 1.32
N LEU A 79 11.87 -3.03 0.42
CA LEU A 79 10.51 -2.53 0.63
C LEU A 79 9.82 -3.22 1.82
N VAL A 80 9.97 -4.54 1.95
CA VAL A 80 9.45 -5.30 3.10
C VAL A 80 10.09 -4.85 4.41
N VAL A 81 11.41 -4.60 4.40
CA VAL A 81 12.10 -4.04 5.57
C VAL A 81 11.55 -2.65 5.89
N ALA A 82 11.38 -1.78 4.89
CA ALA A 82 10.80 -0.44 5.07
C ALA A 82 9.38 -0.48 5.68
N TRP A 83 8.54 -1.42 5.26
CA TRP A 83 7.20 -1.62 5.84
C TRP A 83 7.23 -2.06 7.30
N SER A 84 8.26 -2.80 7.69
CA SER A 84 8.37 -3.42 9.01
C SER A 84 8.99 -2.49 10.06
N ILE A 85 9.68 -1.43 9.63
CA ILE A 85 10.38 -0.51 10.53
C ILE A 85 9.63 0.81 10.68
N ARG A 86 9.81 1.45 11.85
CA ARG A 86 9.26 2.78 12.10
C ARG A 86 9.94 3.82 11.19
N PRO A 87 9.23 4.89 10.80
CA PRO A 87 9.86 5.98 10.03
C PRO A 87 11.07 6.53 10.78
N SER A 88 12.21 6.53 10.11
CA SER A 88 13.49 6.99 10.63
C SER A 88 14.38 7.43 9.46
N ALA A 89 15.55 7.99 9.74
CA ALA A 89 16.55 8.27 8.72
C ALA A 89 17.00 6.99 7.99
N VAL A 90 17.05 5.84 8.68
CA VAL A 90 17.40 4.55 8.08
C VAL A 90 16.31 4.10 7.11
N THR A 91 15.04 4.24 7.50
CA THR A 91 13.88 3.92 6.63
C THR A 91 13.91 4.76 5.36
N LEU A 92 14.22 6.05 5.47
CA LEU A 92 14.37 6.92 4.31
C LEU A 92 15.46 6.43 3.35
N VAL A 93 16.62 6.00 3.88
CA VAL A 93 17.70 5.45 3.03
C VAL A 93 17.27 4.16 2.35
N ILE A 94 16.58 3.27 3.07
CA ILE A 94 16.06 2.00 2.53
C ILE A 94 15.01 2.25 1.45
N GLU A 95 14.08 3.17 1.67
CA GLU A 95 13.06 3.56 0.70
C GLU A 95 13.68 4.19 -0.54
N CYS A 96 14.64 5.11 -0.38
CA CYS A 96 15.39 5.68 -1.51
C CYS A 96 16.11 4.59 -2.32
N ALA A 97 16.74 3.62 -1.66
CA ALA A 97 17.41 2.50 -2.31
C ALA A 97 16.43 1.58 -3.05
N SER A 98 15.30 1.26 -2.43
CA SER A 98 14.22 0.48 -3.05
C SER A 98 13.64 1.20 -4.26
N LEU A 99 13.47 2.52 -4.17
CA LEU A 99 12.97 3.36 -5.24
C LEU A 99 13.92 3.34 -6.44
N VAL A 100 15.19 3.67 -6.24
CA VAL A 100 16.21 3.57 -7.31
C VAL A 100 16.26 2.16 -7.90
N GLY A 101 16.30 1.13 -7.04
CA GLY A 101 16.31 -0.28 -7.44
C GLY A 101 15.11 -0.66 -8.31
N SER A 102 13.90 -0.26 -7.93
CA SER A 102 12.67 -0.54 -8.68
C SER A 102 12.70 0.07 -10.08
N GLY A 103 13.19 1.31 -10.22
CA GLY A 103 13.36 1.92 -11.54
C GLY A 103 14.43 1.22 -12.39
N ILE A 104 15.55 0.74 -11.80
CA ILE A 104 16.55 -0.06 -12.54
C ILE A 104 15.90 -1.33 -13.10
N VAL A 105 15.13 -2.06 -12.28
CA VAL A 105 14.41 -3.27 -12.73
C VAL A 105 13.42 -2.94 -13.85
N LEU A 106 12.71 -1.81 -13.75
CA LEU A 106 11.80 -1.36 -14.80
C LEU A 106 12.54 -1.07 -16.12
N GLY A 107 13.69 -0.41 -16.05
CA GLY A 107 14.54 -0.15 -17.22
C GLY A 107 15.04 -1.43 -17.90
N MET A 108 15.48 -2.42 -17.11
CA MET A 108 15.89 -3.74 -17.62
C MET A 108 14.72 -4.51 -18.26
N SER A 109 13.54 -4.46 -17.64
CA SER A 109 12.33 -5.09 -18.18
C SER A 109 11.92 -4.46 -19.51
N GLY A 110 11.97 -3.13 -19.60
CA GLY A 110 11.73 -2.41 -20.84
C GLY A 110 12.74 -2.74 -21.94
N TYR A 111 14.01 -2.93 -21.58
CA TYR A 111 15.05 -3.38 -22.50
C TYR A 111 14.71 -4.76 -23.09
N LEU A 112 14.39 -5.75 -22.26
CA LEU A 112 14.05 -7.11 -22.71
C LEU A 112 12.84 -7.12 -23.65
N LEU A 113 11.84 -6.27 -23.40
CA LEU A 113 10.66 -6.12 -24.28
C LEU A 113 10.95 -5.35 -25.57
N SER A 114 12.01 -4.54 -25.60
CA SER A 114 12.41 -3.79 -26.80
C SER A 114 13.18 -4.63 -27.81
N LEU A 115 13.62 -5.84 -27.42
CA LEU A 115 14.36 -6.74 -28.30
C LEU A 115 13.48 -7.18 -29.48
N PRO A 116 14.05 -7.31 -30.70
CA PRO A 116 13.30 -7.78 -31.86
C PRO A 116 12.64 -9.12 -31.58
N SER A 117 11.35 -9.26 -31.91
CA SER A 117 10.58 -10.49 -31.68
C SER A 117 11.18 -11.73 -32.36
N GLN A 118 12.03 -11.54 -33.37
CA GLN A 118 12.77 -12.62 -34.03
C GLN A 118 13.84 -13.27 -33.13
N ASN A 119 14.28 -12.56 -32.08
CA ASN A 119 15.30 -13.03 -31.15
C ASN A 119 14.71 -13.60 -29.85
N LEU A 120 13.41 -13.41 -29.61
CA LEU A 120 12.74 -14.02 -28.47
C LEU A 120 12.31 -15.44 -28.82
N GLU A 121 12.76 -16.40 -28.04
CA GLU A 121 12.09 -17.70 -27.99
C GLU A 121 10.65 -17.47 -27.50
N LYS A 122 9.65 -18.02 -28.21
CA LYS A 122 8.23 -17.81 -27.90
C LYS A 122 7.89 -18.07 -26.41
N HIS A 123 8.62 -18.96 -25.75
CA HIS A 123 8.42 -19.32 -24.36
C HIS A 123 8.88 -18.23 -23.35
N GLN A 124 9.64 -17.22 -23.78
CA GLN A 124 10.17 -16.17 -22.90
C GLN A 124 9.25 -14.96 -22.76
N LEU A 125 8.30 -14.74 -23.68
CA LEU A 125 7.42 -13.57 -23.65
C LEU A 125 6.60 -13.47 -22.34
N PRO A 126 5.96 -14.54 -21.82
CA PRO A 126 5.23 -14.46 -20.55
C PRO A 126 6.13 -14.10 -19.36
N GLN A 127 7.39 -14.53 -19.38
CA GLN A 127 8.34 -14.23 -18.30
C GLN A 127 8.72 -12.74 -18.32
N PHE A 128 8.95 -12.15 -19.49
CA PHE A 128 9.26 -10.72 -19.60
C PHE A 128 8.06 -9.84 -19.28
N VAL A 129 6.84 -10.27 -19.67
CA VAL A 129 5.60 -9.59 -19.26
C VAL A 129 5.44 -9.62 -17.75
N LEU A 130 5.67 -10.78 -17.12
CA LEU A 130 5.63 -10.90 -15.66
C LEU A 130 6.65 -9.98 -14.99
N LEU A 131 7.90 -10.00 -15.47
CA LEU A 131 8.97 -9.17 -14.93
C LEU A 131 8.63 -7.67 -15.05
N LEU A 132 8.10 -7.23 -16.19
CA LEU A 132 7.64 -5.85 -16.36
C LEU A 132 6.52 -5.50 -15.37
N CYS A 133 5.52 -6.37 -15.21
CA CYS A 133 4.40 -6.12 -14.31
C CYS A 133 4.87 -6.03 -12.84
N GLU A 134 5.77 -6.91 -12.40
CA GLU A 134 6.36 -6.84 -11.05
C GLU A 134 7.23 -5.59 -10.87
N ALA A 135 7.97 -5.17 -11.90
CA ALA A 135 8.74 -3.93 -11.86
C ALA A 135 7.82 -2.70 -11.69
N LEU A 136 6.70 -2.66 -12.41
CA LEU A 136 5.69 -1.62 -12.28
C LEU A 136 5.03 -1.66 -10.89
N ALA A 137 4.76 -2.85 -10.33
CA ALA A 137 4.25 -3.01 -8.98
C ALA A 137 5.20 -2.40 -7.95
N LEU A 138 6.49 -2.74 -8.02
CA LEU A 138 7.50 -2.19 -7.13
C LEU A 138 7.65 -0.67 -7.28
N CYS A 139 7.62 -0.13 -8.50
CA CYS A 139 7.67 1.32 -8.70
C CYS A 139 6.46 2.04 -8.11
N ALA A 140 5.25 1.52 -8.30
CA ALA A 140 4.04 2.09 -7.72
C ALA A 140 4.09 2.02 -6.18
N SER A 141 4.45 0.87 -5.63
CA SER A 141 4.52 0.67 -4.19
C SER A 141 5.63 1.48 -3.52
N SER A 142 6.79 1.66 -4.15
CA SER A 142 7.88 2.49 -3.61
C SER A 142 7.49 3.97 -3.56
N VAL A 143 6.75 4.47 -4.54
CA VAL A 143 6.19 5.83 -4.53
C VAL A 143 5.15 6.00 -3.43
N VAL A 144 4.23 5.04 -3.29
CA VAL A 144 3.21 5.07 -2.23
C VAL A 144 3.83 4.91 -0.84
N ALA A 145 4.94 4.17 -0.72
CA ALA A 145 5.64 4.00 0.55
C ALA A 145 6.17 5.34 1.10
N GLU A 146 6.65 6.23 0.24
CA GLU A 146 7.04 7.59 0.64
C GLU A 146 5.83 8.39 1.18
N ALA A 147 4.63 8.21 0.60
CA ALA A 147 3.41 8.81 1.13
C ALA A 147 3.05 8.23 2.51
N ASP A 148 3.10 6.91 2.68
CA ASP A 148 2.88 6.24 3.97
C ASP A 148 3.88 6.76 5.02
N ARG A 149 5.16 6.91 4.65
CA ARG A 149 6.21 7.41 5.55
C ARG A 149 5.87 8.81 6.05
N LEU A 150 5.52 9.73 5.15
CA LEU A 150 5.16 11.10 5.50
C LEU A 150 3.90 11.17 6.36
N GLN A 151 2.89 10.36 6.06
CA GLN A 151 1.67 10.28 6.87
C GLN A 151 1.96 9.80 8.30
N VAL A 152 2.77 8.74 8.47
CA VAL A 152 3.14 8.26 9.80
C VAL A 152 3.96 9.29 10.56
N THR A 153 4.90 9.99 9.90
CA THR A 153 5.67 11.08 10.55
C THR A 153 4.77 12.23 10.99
N GLN A 154 3.83 12.68 10.15
CA GLN A 154 2.88 13.74 10.51
C GLN A 154 2.02 13.32 11.70
N ALA A 155 1.48 12.12 11.65
CA ALA A 155 0.54 11.66 12.66
C ALA A 155 1.24 11.35 14.01
N GLN A 156 2.53 11.01 14.01
CA GLN A 156 3.36 11.02 15.23
C GLN A 156 3.51 12.43 15.82
N ALA A 157 3.73 13.45 14.97
CA ALA A 157 3.80 14.84 15.42
C ALA A 157 2.44 15.31 15.97
N ASP A 158 1.34 14.96 15.32
CA ASP A 158 -0.02 15.27 15.77
C ASP A 158 -0.32 14.59 17.12
N ALA A 159 0.07 13.32 17.28
CA ALA A 159 -0.08 12.61 18.55
C ALA A 159 0.71 13.28 19.69
N LEU A 160 1.95 13.71 19.44
CA LEU A 160 2.75 14.46 20.42
C LEU A 160 2.10 15.80 20.78
N GLN A 161 1.52 16.51 19.81
CA GLN A 161 0.78 17.74 20.06
C GLN A 161 -0.48 17.50 20.89
N LEU A 162 -1.22 16.41 20.64
CA LEU A 162 -2.41 16.05 21.39
C LEU A 162 -2.11 15.61 22.83
N HIS A 163 -0.94 15.00 23.04
CA HIS A 163 -0.38 14.70 24.36
C HIS A 163 0.05 15.95 25.11
N ASN A 164 0.48 17.01 24.41
CA ASN A 164 0.89 18.25 25.06
C ASN A 164 -0.30 18.89 25.80
N GLY A 165 -0.20 18.94 27.13
CA GLY A 165 -1.25 19.42 28.02
C GLY A 165 -2.28 18.38 28.45
N TYR A 166 -2.17 17.12 28.00
CA TYR A 166 -2.92 16.01 28.59
C TYR A 166 -2.08 15.36 29.70
N THR A 167 -2.59 15.35 30.92
CA THR A 167 -1.88 14.90 32.12
C THR A 167 -2.09 13.41 32.43
N GLY A 168 -2.88 12.71 31.62
CA GLY A 168 -3.41 11.37 31.93
C GLY A 168 -4.72 11.41 32.75
N SER A 169 -5.22 12.60 33.08
CA SER A 169 -6.51 12.79 33.77
C SER A 169 -7.42 13.69 32.93
N ILE A 170 -8.66 13.25 32.72
CA ILE A 170 -9.64 14.07 32.00
C ILE A 170 -10.08 15.30 32.81
N ARG A 171 -9.95 15.28 34.13
CA ARG A 171 -10.30 16.41 35.02
C ARG A 171 -9.40 17.62 34.86
N ASP A 172 -8.19 17.42 34.35
CA ASP A 172 -7.22 18.50 34.10
C ASP A 172 -7.49 19.24 32.78
N ALA A 173 -8.46 18.79 31.98
CA ALA A 173 -8.85 19.49 30.77
C ALA A 173 -9.32 20.92 31.08
N ALA A 174 -8.89 21.88 30.25
CA ALA A 174 -9.22 23.30 30.38
C ALA A 174 -10.50 23.66 29.61
N SER A 175 -11.17 24.71 30.06
CA SER A 175 -12.29 25.35 29.36
C SER A 175 -12.13 26.86 29.40
N SER A 176 -12.56 27.53 28.34
CA SER A 176 -12.71 29.00 28.34
C SER A 176 -13.88 29.47 29.21
N VAL A 177 -14.86 28.58 29.44
CA VAL A 177 -16.04 28.81 30.29
C VAL A 177 -15.99 27.78 31.43
N PRO A 178 -15.61 28.18 32.66
CA PRO A 178 -15.49 27.26 33.80
C PRO A 178 -16.78 26.50 34.11
N GLU A 179 -17.93 27.14 33.96
CA GLU A 179 -19.25 26.55 34.22
C GLU A 179 -19.54 25.36 33.29
N ASP A 180 -19.13 25.44 32.02
CA ASP A 180 -19.25 24.33 31.07
C ASP A 180 -18.37 23.16 31.48
N LYS A 181 -17.17 23.44 32.01
CA LYS A 181 -16.28 22.38 32.51
C LYS A 181 -16.92 21.64 33.67
N ASP A 182 -17.44 22.37 34.66
CA ASP A 182 -18.03 21.78 35.85
C ASP A 182 -19.26 20.93 35.48
N THR A 183 -20.13 21.48 34.61
CA THR A 183 -21.32 20.77 34.11
C THR A 183 -20.95 19.47 33.38
N ILE A 184 -20.00 19.53 32.45
CA ILE A 184 -19.55 18.35 31.67
C ILE A 184 -18.90 17.32 32.59
N MET A 185 -18.04 17.74 33.52
CA MET A 185 -17.34 16.83 34.43
C MET A 185 -18.30 16.17 35.41
N GLU A 186 -19.33 16.87 35.87
CA GLU A 186 -20.39 16.30 36.69
C GLU A 186 -21.22 15.28 35.91
N GLU A 187 -21.57 15.55 34.66
CA GLU A 187 -22.28 14.60 33.79
C GLU A 187 -21.45 13.32 33.57
N ILE A 188 -20.16 13.45 33.26
CA ILE A 188 -19.27 12.30 33.10
C ILE A 188 -19.13 11.54 34.43
N ALA A 189 -18.95 12.24 35.55
CA ALA A 189 -18.83 11.59 36.86
C ALA A 189 -20.10 10.84 37.27
N THR A 190 -21.28 11.43 37.06
CA THR A 190 -22.58 10.82 37.39
C THR A 190 -22.91 9.63 36.51
N SER A 191 -22.37 9.56 35.29
CA SER A 191 -22.52 8.40 34.40
C SER A 191 -21.74 7.16 34.88
N GLY A 192 -20.72 7.32 35.74
CA GLY A 192 -19.90 6.23 36.26
C GLY A 192 -18.91 5.62 35.25
N VAL A 193 -18.73 6.22 34.06
CA VAL A 193 -17.79 5.74 33.02
C VAL A 193 -16.53 6.61 32.89
N GLU A 194 -16.19 7.39 33.92
CA GLU A 194 -15.08 8.35 33.89
C GLU A 194 -13.73 7.66 33.53
N GLU A 195 -13.42 6.55 34.20
CA GLU A 195 -12.18 5.79 33.96
C GLU A 195 -12.14 5.15 32.56
N ASP A 196 -13.29 4.68 32.08
CA ASP A 196 -13.41 4.09 30.75
C ASP A 196 -13.22 5.13 29.64
N VAL A 197 -13.70 6.36 29.84
CA VAL A 197 -13.50 7.48 28.91
C VAL A 197 -12.04 7.89 28.90
N ALA A 198 -11.40 8.01 30.07
CA ALA A 198 -9.97 8.28 30.17
C ALA A 198 -9.16 7.20 29.43
N TYR A 199 -9.50 5.92 29.64
CA TYR A 199 -8.88 4.81 28.94
C TYR A 199 -9.11 4.87 27.42
N ALA A 200 -10.31 5.22 26.97
CA ALA A 200 -10.62 5.36 25.55
C ALA A 200 -9.81 6.47 24.88
N ILE A 201 -9.52 7.57 25.60
CA ILE A 201 -8.65 8.66 25.16
C ILE A 201 -7.20 8.18 25.10
N ASP A 202 -6.71 7.43 26.09
CA ASP A 202 -5.37 6.87 26.06
C ASP A 202 -5.17 5.93 24.87
N VAL A 203 -6.16 5.06 24.60
CA VAL A 203 -6.18 4.20 23.41
C VAL A 203 -6.12 5.04 22.14
N LEU A 204 -6.90 6.12 22.03
CA LEU A 204 -6.87 7.01 20.87
C LEU A 204 -5.51 7.65 20.65
N LEU A 205 -4.91 8.19 21.72
CA LEU A 205 -3.64 8.89 21.67
C LEU A 205 -2.48 7.97 21.28
N VAL A 206 -2.49 6.73 21.76
CA VAL A 206 -1.43 5.75 21.48
C VAL A 206 -1.64 5.02 20.15
N ALA A 207 -2.87 4.62 19.85
CA ALA A 207 -3.19 3.80 18.68
C ALA A 207 -3.43 4.63 17.41
N GLY A 208 -3.84 5.90 17.56
CA GLY A 208 -4.33 6.77 16.48
C GLY A 208 -5.83 6.69 16.22
N ALA A 209 -6.54 5.74 16.83
CA ALA A 209 -8.01 5.61 16.79
C ALA A 209 -8.52 4.99 18.11
N SER A 210 -9.81 5.00 18.38
CA SER A 210 -10.42 4.26 19.49
C SER A 210 -11.71 3.59 19.01
N THR A 211 -11.67 2.27 18.87
CA THR A 211 -12.83 1.44 18.50
C THR A 211 -13.20 0.51 19.65
N PRO A 212 -14.47 0.06 19.77
CA PRO A 212 -14.84 -0.91 20.80
C PRO A 212 -14.04 -2.21 20.76
N ALA A 213 -13.63 -2.66 19.57
CA ALA A 213 -12.76 -3.83 19.42
C ALA A 213 -11.33 -3.54 19.91
N MET A 214 -10.78 -2.37 19.58
CA MET A 214 -9.42 -2.00 19.96
C MET A 214 -9.29 -1.72 21.46
N ARG A 215 -10.28 -1.05 22.08
CA ARG A 215 -10.36 -0.89 23.54
C ARG A 215 -10.32 -2.24 24.27
N ARG A 216 -11.13 -3.21 23.83
CA ARG A 216 -11.15 -4.58 24.39
C ARG A 216 -9.84 -5.34 24.16
N MET A 217 -9.21 -5.16 22.99
CA MET A 217 -7.92 -5.77 22.67
C MET A 217 -6.83 -5.24 23.60
N MET A 218 -6.72 -3.91 23.72
CA MET A 218 -5.67 -3.26 24.50
C MET A 218 -5.78 -3.52 26.00
N LEU A 219 -6.98 -3.79 26.53
CA LEU A 219 -7.14 -4.25 27.91
C LEU A 219 -6.45 -5.60 28.16
N ARG A 220 -6.31 -6.43 27.12
CA ARG A 220 -5.70 -7.77 27.20
C ARG A 220 -4.23 -7.78 26.82
N THR A 221 -3.85 -7.00 25.81
CA THR A 221 -2.49 -7.02 25.23
C THR A 221 -1.61 -5.87 25.72
N GLY A 222 -2.17 -4.91 26.45
CA GLY A 222 -1.55 -3.61 26.66
C GLY A 222 -1.76 -2.68 25.47
N LEU A 223 -1.34 -1.42 25.64
CA LEU A 223 -1.44 -0.40 24.61
C LEU A 223 -0.50 -0.75 23.43
N VAL A 224 -1.08 -0.87 22.24
CA VAL A 224 -0.33 -1.14 20.99
C VAL A 224 -0.17 0.17 20.23
N GLU A 225 1.06 0.66 20.16
CA GLU A 225 1.36 1.87 19.41
C GLU A 225 0.97 1.71 17.93
N GLN A 226 0.30 2.73 17.39
CA GLN A 226 -0.01 2.85 15.96
C GLN A 226 -0.87 1.71 15.37
N ALA A 227 -1.73 1.08 16.17
CA ALA A 227 -2.60 0.00 15.70
C ALA A 227 -3.61 0.43 14.61
N ALA A 228 -3.92 1.72 14.50
CA ALA A 228 -4.83 2.25 13.48
C ALA A 228 -4.17 2.51 12.12
N TYR A 229 -2.83 2.38 12.01
CA TYR A 229 -2.12 2.75 10.80
C TYR A 229 -2.10 1.61 9.80
N THR A 230 -2.70 1.85 8.64
CA THR A 230 -2.61 0.97 7.48
C THR A 230 -1.50 1.44 6.53
N LYS A 231 -0.67 0.52 6.05
CA LYS A 231 0.33 0.79 5.01
C LYS A 231 -0.31 0.63 3.64
N VAL A 232 -0.70 1.74 3.00
CA VAL A 232 -1.37 1.69 1.69
C VAL A 232 -0.44 1.11 0.63
N SER A 233 0.87 1.35 0.74
CA SER A 233 1.88 0.80 -0.18
C SER A 233 1.92 -0.73 -0.21
N PHE A 234 1.69 -1.39 0.93
CA PHE A 234 1.58 -2.85 1.02
C PHE A 234 0.33 -3.35 0.29
N ALA A 235 -0.82 -2.71 0.50
CA ALA A 235 -2.06 -3.06 -0.20
C ALA A 235 -1.92 -2.88 -1.72
N VAL A 236 -1.32 -1.77 -2.16
CA VAL A 236 -1.02 -1.52 -3.57
C VAL A 236 -0.10 -2.60 -4.14
N PHE A 237 0.96 -2.96 -3.42
CA PHE A 237 1.90 -4.00 -3.88
C PHE A 237 1.19 -5.34 -4.09
N VAL A 238 0.54 -5.84 -3.04
CA VAL A 238 -0.18 -7.11 -3.07
C VAL A 238 -1.18 -7.12 -4.21
N TRP A 239 -1.92 -6.02 -4.39
CA TRP A 239 -2.88 -5.91 -5.47
C TRP A 239 -2.24 -5.99 -6.86
N VAL A 240 -1.23 -5.15 -7.15
CA VAL A 240 -0.61 -5.12 -8.48
C VAL A 240 0.05 -6.47 -8.80
N THR A 241 0.73 -7.11 -7.85
CA THR A 241 1.31 -8.45 -8.02
C THR A 241 0.24 -9.51 -8.31
N TRP A 242 -0.90 -9.50 -7.60
CA TRP A 242 -2.00 -10.44 -7.90
C TRP A 242 -2.56 -10.24 -9.31
N VAL A 243 -2.73 -8.99 -9.72
CA VAL A 243 -3.18 -8.63 -11.08
C VAL A 243 -2.14 -9.10 -12.11
N ALA A 244 -0.85 -8.87 -11.87
CA ALA A 244 0.25 -9.31 -12.73
C ALA A 244 0.26 -10.83 -12.93
N LEU A 245 0.14 -11.60 -11.85
CA LEU A 245 0.07 -13.06 -11.91
C LEU A 245 -1.15 -13.55 -12.70
N ALA A 246 -2.30 -12.90 -12.56
CA ALA A 246 -3.50 -13.22 -13.32
C ALA A 246 -3.29 -12.96 -14.82
N VAL A 247 -2.73 -11.80 -15.19
CA VAL A 247 -2.37 -11.46 -16.58
C VAL A 247 -1.44 -12.52 -17.16
N CYS A 248 -0.39 -12.89 -16.43
CA CYS A 248 0.61 -13.85 -16.91
C CYS A 248 0.03 -15.24 -17.11
N ARG A 249 -0.88 -15.69 -16.24
CA ARG A 249 -1.59 -16.96 -16.43
C ARG A 249 -2.46 -16.95 -17.68
N VAL A 250 -3.10 -15.82 -18.00
CA VAL A 250 -3.87 -15.69 -19.24
C VAL A 250 -2.94 -15.81 -20.45
N PHE A 251 -1.80 -15.11 -20.47
CA PHE A 251 -0.83 -15.21 -21.55
C PHE A 251 -0.28 -16.64 -21.72
N GLN A 252 0.14 -17.28 -20.62
CA GLN A 252 0.60 -18.68 -20.66
C GLN A 252 -0.46 -19.64 -21.20
N HIS A 253 -1.73 -19.41 -20.84
CA HIS A 253 -2.82 -20.24 -21.34
C HIS A 253 -3.08 -20.02 -22.83
N VAL A 254 -3.06 -18.75 -23.29
CA VAL A 254 -3.20 -18.41 -24.70
C VAL A 254 -2.06 -19.00 -25.51
N ASP A 255 -0.81 -18.88 -25.05
CA ASP A 255 0.36 -19.43 -25.74
C ASP A 255 0.25 -20.95 -25.86
N MET A 256 -0.09 -21.64 -24.76
CA MET A 256 -0.33 -23.08 -24.74
C MET A 256 -1.42 -23.51 -25.74
N LEU A 257 -2.51 -22.75 -25.83
CA LEU A 257 -3.59 -23.01 -26.78
C LEU A 257 -3.14 -22.77 -28.22
N THR A 258 -2.32 -21.75 -28.48
CA THR A 258 -1.81 -21.47 -29.83
C THR A 258 -0.85 -22.55 -30.31
N ASP A 259 0.05 -23.03 -29.45
CA ASP A 259 0.98 -24.10 -29.78
C ASP A 259 0.23 -25.43 -30.00
N TRP A 260 -0.74 -25.73 -29.13
CA TRP A 260 -1.61 -26.90 -29.30
C TRP A 260 -2.41 -26.84 -30.60
N CYS A 261 -2.95 -25.67 -30.96
CA CYS A 261 -3.67 -25.47 -32.22
C CYS A 261 -2.73 -25.64 -33.41
N ALA A 262 -1.50 -25.11 -33.36
CA ALA A 262 -0.54 -25.26 -34.44
C ALA A 262 -0.15 -26.74 -34.67
N GLU A 263 0.10 -27.49 -33.59
CA GLU A 263 0.40 -28.93 -33.68
C GLU A 263 -0.83 -29.74 -34.16
N SER A 264 -2.01 -29.42 -33.64
CA SER A 264 -3.25 -30.13 -33.94
C SER A 264 -3.80 -29.83 -35.34
N LEU A 265 -3.75 -28.58 -35.81
CA LEU A 265 -4.15 -28.20 -37.17
C LEU A 265 -3.15 -28.68 -38.23
N GLY A 266 -1.88 -28.85 -37.87
CA GLY A 266 -0.92 -29.59 -38.68
C GLY A 266 -1.33 -31.06 -38.90
N ARG A 267 -2.12 -31.64 -37.99
CA ARG A 267 -2.67 -33.01 -38.09
C ARG A 267 -4.13 -33.07 -38.55
N CYS A 268 -4.90 -32.00 -38.42
CA CYS A 268 -6.32 -31.95 -38.74
C CYS A 268 -6.62 -30.94 -39.86
N ARG A 269 -6.78 -31.46 -41.09
CA ARG A 269 -7.23 -30.70 -42.27
C ARG A 269 -8.72 -30.29 -42.25
N GLY A 270 -9.40 -30.40 -41.10
CA GLY A 270 -10.83 -30.13 -40.96
C GLY A 270 -11.09 -29.24 -39.76
N GLY A 271 -11.49 -28.00 -40.02
CA GLY A 271 -11.78 -27.01 -38.99
C GLY A 271 -12.99 -27.40 -38.16
N VAL A 272 -12.79 -27.59 -36.86
CA VAL A 272 -13.88 -27.57 -35.86
C VAL A 272 -13.38 -26.96 -34.56
N ALA A 273 -14.14 -25.96 -34.11
CA ALA A 273 -14.35 -25.46 -32.75
C ALA A 273 -13.20 -24.76 -32.01
N LEU A 274 -12.92 -23.52 -32.44
CA LEU A 274 -12.31 -22.48 -31.61
C LEU A 274 -13.36 -21.73 -30.73
N GLU A 275 -14.65 -22.03 -30.86
CA GLU A 275 -15.74 -21.19 -30.30
C GLU A 275 -16.00 -21.39 -28.80
N ALA A 276 -15.67 -22.55 -28.21
CA ALA A 276 -15.93 -22.81 -26.78
C ALA A 276 -14.82 -22.32 -25.84
N LEU A 277 -13.60 -22.09 -26.35
CA LEU A 277 -12.45 -21.58 -25.59
C LEU A 277 -12.17 -20.09 -25.84
N ALA A 278 -12.85 -19.50 -26.83
CA ALA A 278 -12.78 -18.09 -27.18
C ALA A 278 -13.99 -17.31 -26.65
N ASP A 279 -14.52 -17.64 -25.47
CA ASP A 279 -15.49 -16.74 -24.82
C ASP A 279 -14.75 -15.73 -23.93
N PRO A 280 -14.31 -14.57 -24.48
CA PRO A 280 -13.66 -13.52 -23.71
C PRO A 280 -14.54 -13.04 -22.56
N ASN A 281 -15.86 -13.31 -22.58
CA ASN A 281 -16.76 -12.96 -21.48
C ASN A 281 -16.45 -13.74 -20.20
N THR A 282 -15.89 -14.95 -20.27
CA THR A 282 -15.55 -15.72 -19.06
C THR A 282 -14.33 -15.13 -18.36
N TYR A 283 -13.32 -14.73 -19.14
CA TYR A 283 -12.13 -14.05 -18.62
C TYR A 283 -12.46 -12.62 -18.17
N LEU A 284 -13.25 -11.89 -18.95
CA LEU A 284 -13.72 -10.55 -18.59
C LEU A 284 -14.57 -10.58 -17.32
N ALA A 285 -15.43 -11.59 -17.12
CA ALA A 285 -16.21 -11.74 -15.90
C ALA A 285 -15.32 -12.00 -14.68
N ALA A 286 -14.31 -12.87 -14.80
CA ALA A 286 -13.33 -13.08 -13.72
C ALA A 286 -12.56 -11.79 -13.40
N TRP A 287 -12.20 -11.01 -14.42
CA TRP A 287 -11.55 -9.71 -14.28
C TRP A 287 -12.44 -8.64 -13.65
N ILE A 288 -13.71 -8.56 -14.04
CA ILE A 288 -14.69 -7.63 -13.45
C ILE A 288 -14.94 -8.00 -11.99
N ILE A 289 -15.04 -9.30 -11.67
CA ILE A 289 -15.23 -9.77 -10.29
C ILE A 289 -13.99 -9.42 -9.45
N LEU A 290 -12.78 -9.64 -9.95
CA LEU A 290 -11.55 -9.28 -9.25
C LEU A 290 -11.41 -7.76 -9.09
N ALA A 291 -11.64 -6.98 -10.14
CA ALA A 291 -11.61 -5.51 -10.09
C ALA A 291 -12.68 -4.96 -9.13
N ALA A 292 -13.90 -5.52 -9.12
CA ALA A 292 -14.98 -5.12 -8.21
C ALA A 292 -14.68 -5.49 -6.76
N LEU A 293 -14.16 -6.69 -6.49
CA LEU A 293 -13.72 -7.09 -5.15
C LEU A 293 -12.57 -6.20 -4.65
N THR A 294 -11.72 -5.71 -5.56
CA THR A 294 -10.64 -4.79 -5.20
C THR A 294 -11.14 -3.38 -4.93
N TRP A 295 -12.02 -2.86 -5.79
CA TRP A 295 -12.63 -1.56 -5.58
C TRP A 295 -13.40 -1.52 -4.25
N LEU A 296 -14.06 -2.62 -3.90
CA LEU A 296 -14.68 -2.82 -2.60
C LEU A 296 -13.67 -2.73 -1.45
N LEU A 297 -12.49 -3.36 -1.56
CA LEU A 297 -11.46 -3.30 -0.51
C LEU A 297 -10.83 -1.90 -0.36
N ILE A 298 -10.62 -1.18 -1.47
CA ILE A 298 -10.12 0.21 -1.44
C ILE A 298 -11.17 1.14 -0.85
N TRP A 299 -12.44 0.96 -1.22
CA TRP A 299 -13.57 1.70 -0.67
C TRP A 299 -13.75 1.41 0.84
N LEU A 300 -13.56 0.17 1.28
CA LEU A 300 -13.56 -0.20 2.71
C LEU A 300 -12.35 0.32 3.48
N ALA A 301 -11.29 0.74 2.79
CA ALA A 301 -10.07 1.28 3.39
C ALA A 301 -10.02 2.81 3.41
N ASP A 302 -10.95 3.50 2.74
CA ASP A 302 -11.05 4.96 2.79
C ASP A 302 -11.65 5.38 4.15
N PRO A 303 -10.90 6.11 5.00
CA PRO A 303 -11.37 6.53 6.31
C PRO A 303 -12.52 7.55 6.24
N ASN A 304 -12.80 8.14 5.06
CA ASN A 304 -13.92 9.07 4.89
C ASN A 304 -15.26 8.37 4.60
N THR A 305 -15.25 7.04 4.42
CA THR A 305 -16.44 6.28 4.06
C THR A 305 -17.20 5.71 5.27
N TYR A 306 -16.71 5.98 6.49
CA TYR A 306 -17.31 5.58 7.76
C TYR A 306 -17.61 6.77 8.67
#